data_AF-A0A485A5P8-F1
#
_entry.id   AF-A0A485A5P8-F1
#
_cell.length_a   1.000
_cell.length_b   1.000
_cell.length_c   1.000
_cell.angle_alpha   90.00
_cell.angle_beta   90.00
_cell.angle_gamma   90.00
#
_symmetry.space_group_name_H-M   'P 1'
#
loop_
_entity.id
_entity.type
_entity.pdbx_description
1 polymer ?
#
loop_
_entity_poly.entity_id
_entity_poly.type
_entity_poly.pdbx_seq_one_letter_code
_entity_poly.pdbx_strand_id
1 'polypeptide(L)'
;MKKPLIQAHAGQRDHAARSRLVKAERGVGDFLHSLWPGKYLYSPFWLPQNIWVNFKVFGLTALTLVFTVLSGVYIYRHMPQDENK
;
A
#
# COMPACT_ATOMS: atom_id res chain seq x y z
N MET A 1 10.20 -70.58 1.89
CA MET A 1 9.47 -69.32 2.13
C MET A 1 10.08 -68.22 1.26
N LYS A 2 9.54 -68.02 0.05
CA LYS A 2 10.07 -67.04 -0.92
C LYS A 2 9.25 -65.76 -0.77
N LYS A 3 9.84 -64.71 -0.21
CA LYS A 3 9.24 -63.37 -0.20
C LYS A 3 8.86 -63.02 -1.65
N PRO A 4 7.61 -62.64 -1.96
CA PRO A 4 7.24 -62.35 -3.33
C PRO A 4 8.00 -61.09 -3.75
N LEU A 5 8.84 -61.25 -4.77
CA LEU A 5 9.70 -60.20 -5.35
C LEU A 5 8.94 -58.88 -5.64
N ILE A 6 7.63 -58.99 -5.84
CA ILE A 6 6.69 -57.90 -6.06
C ILE A 6 6.59 -56.95 -4.85
N GLN A 7 6.72 -57.46 -3.62
CA GLN A 7 6.60 -56.66 -2.39
C GLN A 7 7.86 -55.83 -2.12
N ALA A 8 9.03 -56.34 -2.52
CA ALA A 8 10.29 -55.60 -2.49
C ALA A 8 10.33 -54.50 -3.58
N HIS A 9 9.82 -54.80 -4.78
CA HIS A 9 9.76 -53.83 -5.87
C HIS A 9 8.66 -52.77 -5.72
N ALA A 10 7.53 -53.10 -5.09
CA ALA A 10 6.46 -52.13 -4.82
C ALA A 10 6.91 -51.06 -3.80
N GLY A 11 7.49 -51.47 -2.67
CA GLY A 11 8.01 -50.52 -1.68
C GLY A 11 9.12 -49.62 -2.26
N GLN A 12 9.97 -50.15 -3.14
CA GLN A 12 11.01 -49.37 -3.81
C GLN A 12 10.42 -48.28 -4.73
N ARG A 13 9.28 -48.53 -5.36
CA ARG A 13 8.56 -47.54 -6.18
C ARG A 13 7.91 -46.46 -5.33
N ASP A 14 7.39 -46.81 -4.15
CA ASP A 14 6.78 -45.85 -3.23
C ASP A 14 7.82 -44.90 -2.63
N HIS A 15 9.01 -45.40 -2.27
CA HIS A 15 10.12 -44.57 -1.77
C HIS A 15 10.70 -43.65 -2.87
N ALA A 16 10.78 -44.14 -4.12
CA ALA A 16 11.22 -43.33 -5.25
C ALA A 16 10.18 -42.24 -5.63
N ALA A 17 8.89 -42.54 -5.52
CA ALA A 17 7.82 -41.57 -5.75
C ALA A 17 7.79 -40.49 -4.66
N ARG A 18 7.92 -40.89 -3.39
CA ARG A 18 7.95 -39.96 -2.25
C ARG A 18 9.12 -39.00 -2.30
N SER A 19 10.31 -39.46 -2.67
CA SER A 19 11.48 -38.58 -2.82
C SER A 19 11.33 -37.57 -3.96
N ARG A 20 10.60 -37.92 -5.03
CA ARG A 20 10.24 -37.00 -6.12
C ARG A 20 9.22 -35.96 -5.69
N LEU A 21 8.17 -36.37 -4.97
CA LEU A 21 7.16 -35.46 -4.42
C LEU A 21 7.79 -34.47 -3.43
N VAL A 22 8.62 -34.93 -2.49
CA VAL A 22 9.31 -34.07 -1.52
C VAL A 22 10.33 -33.12 -2.19
N LYS A 23 10.97 -33.53 -3.29
CA LYS A 23 11.85 -32.64 -4.06
C LYS A 23 11.06 -31.58 -4.84
N ALA A 24 9.88 -31.93 -5.35
CA ALA A 24 8.97 -30.99 -5.99
C ALA A 24 8.38 -29.99 -4.97
N GLU A 25 7.97 -30.47 -3.79
CA GLU A 25 7.44 -29.62 -2.71
C GLU A 25 8.48 -28.64 -2.16
N ARG A 26 9.73 -29.07 -1.99
CA ARG A 26 10.83 -28.17 -1.61
C ARG A 26 11.09 -27.10 -2.68
N GLY A 27 11.08 -27.49 -3.96
CA GLY A 27 11.23 -26.54 -5.07
C GLY A 27 10.11 -25.49 -5.12
N VAL A 28 8.87 -25.86 -4.78
CA VAL A 28 7.74 -24.93 -4.67
C VAL A 28 7.92 -23.97 -3.48
N GLY A 29 8.41 -24.47 -2.34
CA GLY A 29 8.73 -23.63 -1.17
C GLY A 29 9.83 -22.60 -1.45
N ASP A 30 10.90 -23.03 -2.12
CA ASP A 30 12.00 -22.15 -2.54
C ASP A 30 11.53 -21.11 -3.59
N PHE A 31 10.61 -21.50 -4.47
CA PHE A 31 9.99 -20.59 -5.44
C PHE A 31 9.14 -19.52 -4.75
N LEU A 32 8.32 -19.90 -3.77
CA LEU A 32 7.47 -18.98 -2.99
C LEU A 32 8.30 -18.03 -2.11
N HIS A 33 9.41 -18.49 -1.55
CA HIS A 33 10.31 -17.66 -0.76
C HIS A 33 11.09 -16.65 -1.63
N SER A 34 11.48 -17.07 -2.85
CA SER A 34 12.08 -16.20 -3.86
C SER A 34 11.08 -15.18 -4.44
N LEU A 35 9.79 -15.52 -4.47
CA LEU A 35 8.70 -14.65 -4.93
C LEU A 35 8.18 -13.68 -3.87
N TRP A 36 8.55 -13.83 -2.59
CA TRP A 36 8.26 -12.83 -1.56
C TRP A 36 9.22 -11.66 -1.77
N PRO A 37 8.79 -10.52 -2.33
CA PRO A 37 9.71 -9.48 -2.72
C PRO A 37 10.08 -8.68 -1.46
N GLY A 38 11.05 -9.19 -0.72
CA GLY A 38 11.81 -8.44 0.27
C GLY A 38 12.84 -7.55 -0.41
N LYS A 39 12.42 -6.62 -1.27
CA LYS A 39 13.23 -5.47 -1.68
C LYS A 39 12.31 -4.31 -2.01
N TYR A 40 11.99 -3.59 -0.93
CA TYR A 40 11.73 -2.17 -0.83
C TYR A 40 12.28 -1.33 -2.00
N LEU A 41 11.62 -0.18 -2.24
CA LEU A 41 12.11 1.10 -2.84
C LEU A 41 11.30 1.50 -4.11
N TYR A 42 10.63 2.65 -4.27
CA TYR A 42 10.64 3.98 -3.65
C TYR A 42 9.19 4.51 -3.42
N SER A 43 9.05 5.31 -2.36
CA SER A 43 7.90 6.12 -1.92
C SER A 43 7.03 6.79 -3.01
N PRO A 44 5.69 6.79 -2.79
CA PRO A 44 4.96 8.06 -2.73
C PRO A 44 4.17 8.25 -1.41
N PHE A 45 4.46 7.46 -0.38
CA PHE A 45 3.61 7.36 0.83
C PHE A 45 3.94 8.38 1.94
N TRP A 46 4.55 9.51 1.58
CA TRP A 46 4.97 10.57 2.51
C TRP A 46 4.31 11.94 2.25
N LEU A 47 3.11 11.97 1.69
CA LEU A 47 2.15 12.94 2.23
C LEU A 47 1.38 12.22 3.33
N PRO A 48 1.83 12.30 4.61
CA PRO A 48 1.00 11.87 5.72
C PRO A 48 -0.40 12.41 5.50
N GLN A 49 -1.42 11.57 5.68
CA GLN A 49 -2.83 11.98 5.61
C GLN A 49 -3.06 13.28 6.40
N ASN A 50 -2.30 13.50 7.47
CA ASN A 50 -2.22 14.75 8.20
C ASN A 50 -1.90 15.97 7.34
N ILE A 51 -0.90 15.94 6.47
CA ILE A 51 -0.56 17.06 5.58
C ILE A 51 -1.73 17.34 4.61
N TRP A 52 -2.30 16.30 4.01
CA TRP A 52 -3.41 16.46 3.07
C TRP A 52 -4.72 16.94 3.73
N VAL A 53 -5.05 16.44 4.93
CA VAL A 53 -6.19 16.88 5.73
C VAL A 53 -5.97 18.30 6.26
N ASN A 54 -4.78 18.60 6.79
CA ASN A 54 -4.44 19.95 7.23
C ASN A 54 -4.49 20.93 6.07
N PHE A 55 -4.03 20.58 4.87
CA PHE A 55 -4.19 21.44 3.68
C PHE A 55 -5.64 21.77 3.37
N LYS A 56 -6.58 20.83 3.57
CA LYS A 56 -8.01 21.09 3.35
C LYS A 56 -8.63 21.93 4.45
N VAL A 57 -8.35 21.60 5.72
CA VAL A 57 -8.90 22.33 6.87
C VAL A 57 -8.31 23.74 6.92
N PHE A 58 -6.98 23.89 6.90
CA PHE A 58 -6.34 25.21 6.84
C PHE A 58 -6.63 25.94 5.53
N GLY A 59 -6.69 25.25 4.40
CA GLY A 59 -6.96 25.88 3.11
C GLY A 59 -8.36 26.48 3.05
N LEU A 60 -9.37 25.76 3.53
CA LEU A 60 -10.75 26.28 3.59
C LEU A 60 -10.89 27.39 4.65
N THR A 61 -10.26 27.25 5.83
CA THR A 61 -10.26 28.32 6.83
C THR A 61 -9.54 29.57 6.33
N ALA A 62 -8.40 29.42 5.66
CA ALA A 62 -7.69 30.53 5.02
C ALA A 62 -8.52 31.15 3.89
N LEU A 63 -9.25 30.34 3.11
CA LEU A 63 -10.16 30.85 2.08
C LEU A 63 -11.30 31.67 2.71
N THR A 64 -11.91 31.21 3.80
CA THR A 64 -12.90 31.99 4.55
C THR A 64 -12.29 33.29 5.07
N LEU A 65 -11.06 33.25 5.61
CA LEU A 65 -10.36 34.42 6.13
C LEU A 65 -10.05 35.44 5.03
N VAL A 66 -9.57 34.97 3.86
CA VAL A 66 -9.40 35.79 2.67
C VAL A 66 -10.73 36.38 2.22
N PHE A 67 -11.82 35.61 2.25
CA PHE A 67 -13.15 36.10 1.89
C PHE A 67 -13.61 37.19 2.86
N THR A 68 -13.38 37.04 4.16
CA THR A 68 -13.68 38.06 5.18
C THR A 68 -12.85 39.33 4.96
N VAL A 69 -11.55 39.20 4.72
CA VAL A 69 -10.68 40.34 4.42
C VAL A 69 -11.11 41.03 3.13
N LEU A 70 -11.39 40.27 2.08
CA LEU A 70 -11.92 40.81 0.82
C LEU A 70 -13.25 41.52 1.02
N SER A 71 -14.17 40.97 1.80
CA SER A 71 -15.44 41.64 2.13
C SER A 71 -15.18 42.94 2.91
N GLY A 72 -14.29 42.94 3.90
CA GLY A 72 -13.92 44.14 4.65
C GLY A 72 -13.29 45.21 3.77
N VAL A 73 -12.32 44.83 2.92
CA VAL A 73 -11.66 45.73 1.96
C VAL A 73 -12.65 46.21 0.88
N TYR A 74 -13.53 45.32 0.40
CA TYR A 74 -14.55 45.66 -0.57
C TYR A 74 -15.50 46.71 -0.01
N ILE A 75 -15.97 46.54 1.22
CA ILE A 75 -16.80 47.52 1.94
C ILE A 75 -16.00 48.80 2.19
N TYR A 76 -14.73 48.73 2.60
CA TYR A 76 -13.92 49.93 2.80
C TYR A 76 -13.72 50.74 1.51
N ARG A 77 -13.56 50.06 0.37
CA ARG A 77 -13.41 50.69 -0.95
C ARG A 77 -14.74 51.19 -1.52
N HIS A 78 -15.84 50.53 -1.21
CA HIS A 78 -17.19 50.87 -1.70
C HIS A 78 -18.02 51.64 -0.66
N MET A 79 -17.47 51.91 0.53
CA MET A 79 -18.03 52.93 1.40
C MET A 79 -17.90 54.23 0.63
N PRO A 80 -19.01 54.83 0.18
CA PRO A 80 -18.92 56.20 -0.27
C PRO A 80 -18.33 56.95 0.91
N GLN A 81 -17.21 57.63 0.69
CA GLN A 81 -16.99 58.84 1.45
C GLN A 81 -18.20 59.69 1.12
N ASP A 82 -19.22 59.62 1.96
CA ASP A 82 -20.21 60.68 2.07
C ASP A 82 -19.41 61.89 2.56
N GLU A 83 -18.70 62.48 1.60
CA GLU A 83 -18.22 63.84 1.60
C GLU A 83 -19.48 64.72 1.49
N ASN A 84 -20.28 64.65 2.55
CA ASN A 84 -21.17 65.71 2.95
C ASN A 84 -20.51 66.41 4.13
N LYS A 85 -19.41 67.13 3.84
CA LYS A 85 -19.18 68.48 4.38
C LYS A 85 -18.06 69.20 3.65
#